data_AF-A0A9D3MAY9-F1
#
_entry.id   AF-A0A9D3MAY9-F1
#
_cell.length_a   1.000
_cell.length_b   1.000
_cell.length_c   1.000
_cell.angle_alpha   90.00
_cell.angle_beta   90.00
_cell.angle_gamma   90.00
#
_symmetry.space_group_name_H-M   'P 1'
#
loop_
_entity.id
_entity.type
_entity.pdbx_description
1 polymer ?
#
loop_
_entity_poly.entity_id
_entity_poly.type
_entity_poly.pdbx_seq_one_letter_code
_entity_poly.pdbx_strand_id
1 'polypeptide(L)'
;MGVIHGYEIEFVFGLPLERRLNYTAQEEQLSRRMMRYWANFARTGDPNLNADGTTDARQKWPAFTPTEQRFVGLDTEPLKLHRGLRNQPCALWNRFLPRLLDITGNMDETERQWKAEFHRWSSYMMHWKSQFDHYSKQERCNDL
;
A
#
# COMPACT_ATOMS: atom_id res chain seq x y z
N MET A 1 -14.68 11.81 12.24
CA MET A 1 -13.59 11.57 11.26
C MET A 1 -12.28 11.92 11.96
N GLY A 2 -11.19 11.18 11.73
CA GLY A 2 -9.89 11.42 12.39
C GLY A 2 -9.12 12.59 11.75
N VAL A 3 -7.82 12.42 11.53
CA VAL A 3 -7.03 13.37 10.73
C VAL A 3 -7.36 13.19 9.25
N ILE A 4 -7.96 14.22 8.64
CA ILE A 4 -8.46 14.18 7.26
C ILE A 4 -7.35 14.62 6.29
N HIS A 5 -7.36 14.06 5.09
CA HIS A 5 -6.44 14.45 4.02
C HIS A 5 -6.50 15.96 3.74
N GLY A 6 -5.33 16.62 3.72
CA GLY A 6 -5.19 18.04 3.42
C GLY A 6 -5.34 18.99 4.62
N TYR A 7 -5.73 18.49 5.79
CA TYR A 7 -5.87 19.32 6.99
C TYR A 7 -4.52 19.67 7.64
N GLU A 8 -3.40 19.14 7.15
CA GLU A 8 -2.08 19.63 7.54
C GLU A 8 -1.76 21.01 6.91
N ILE A 9 -2.44 21.37 5.82
CA ILE A 9 -2.16 22.58 5.03
C ILE A 9 -2.36 23.84 5.90
N GLU A 10 -3.43 23.88 6.69
CA GLU A 10 -3.71 25.03 7.57
C GLU A 10 -2.58 25.30 8.57
N PHE A 11 -1.94 24.25 9.08
CA PHE A 11 -0.80 24.36 10.00
C PHE A 11 0.47 24.80 9.28
N VAL A 12 0.73 24.29 8.07
CA VAL A 12 1.89 24.68 7.24
C VAL A 12 1.80 26.14 6.81
N PHE A 13 0.60 26.66 6.55
CA PHE A 13 0.38 28.05 6.10
C PHE A 13 0.09 29.03 7.24
N GLY A 14 0.04 28.59 8.49
CA GLY A 14 -0.05 29.49 9.63
C GLY A 14 -1.46 29.94 10.01
N LEU A 15 -2.53 29.26 9.55
CA LEU A 15 -3.90 29.59 9.94
C LEU A 15 -4.10 29.60 11.47
N PRO A 16 -3.48 28.69 12.25
CA PRO A 16 -3.54 28.74 13.71
C PRO A 16 -2.99 30.01 14.39
N LEU A 17 -2.27 30.87 13.67
CA LEU A 17 -1.82 32.16 14.20
C LEU A 17 -2.90 33.25 14.08
N GLU A 18 -3.96 33.03 13.29
CA GLU A 18 -5.09 33.95 13.18
C GLU A 18 -6.05 33.76 14.36
N ARG A 19 -6.04 34.73 15.28
CA ARG A 19 -6.84 34.70 16.51
C ARG A 19 -8.33 34.56 16.25
N ARG A 20 -8.83 35.04 15.10
CA ARG A 20 -10.26 34.96 14.75
C ARG A 20 -10.73 33.54 14.40
N LEU A 21 -9.81 32.62 14.11
CA LEU A 21 -10.13 31.25 13.71
C LEU A 21 -10.26 30.27 14.90
N ASN A 22 -10.09 30.75 16.14
CA ASN A 22 -10.33 30.00 17.38
C ASN A 22 -9.53 28.70 17.52
N TYR A 23 -8.31 28.66 16.99
CA TYR A 23 -7.36 27.58 17.28
C TYR A 23 -6.87 27.65 18.72
N THR A 24 -6.46 26.50 19.26
CA THR A 24 -5.86 26.38 20.59
C THR A 24 -4.42 26.89 20.60
N ALA A 25 -3.92 27.26 21.78
CA ALA A 25 -2.53 27.68 21.94
C ALA A 25 -1.52 26.58 21.54
N GLN A 26 -1.89 25.31 21.74
CA GLN A 26 -1.09 24.16 21.35
C GLN A 26 -1.04 24.00 19.82
N GLU A 27 -2.14 24.27 19.12
CA GLU A 27 -2.19 24.27 17.65
C GLU A 27 -1.41 25.43 17.05
N GLU A 28 -1.44 26.61 17.67
CA GLU A 28 -0.57 27.74 17.29
C GLU A 28 0.91 27.34 17.40
N GLN A 29 1.30 26.71 18.51
CA GLN A 29 2.68 26.22 18.71
C GLN A 29 3.06 25.15 17.68
N LEU A 30 2.16 24.22 17.37
CA LEU A 30 2.37 23.21 16.33
C LEU A 30 2.57 23.88 14.97
N SER A 31 1.73 24.83 14.59
CA SER A 31 1.86 25.53 13.31
C SER A 31 3.18 26.29 13.21
N ARG A 32 3.58 27.03 14.27
CA ARG A 32 4.90 27.68 14.32
C ARG A 32 6.05 26.68 14.15
N ARG A 33 5.94 25.51 14.78
CA ARG A 33 6.93 24.43 14.66
C ARG A 33 6.99 23.86 13.25
N MET A 34 5.85 23.61 12.61
CA MET A 34 5.78 23.13 11.22
C MET A 34 6.34 24.17 10.24
N MET A 35 5.88 25.42 10.29
CA MET A 35 6.41 26.49 9.45
C MET A 35 7.93 26.61 9.56
N ARG A 36 8.47 26.52 10.78
CA ARG A 36 9.92 26.54 11.01
C ARG A 36 10.63 25.37 10.33
N TYR A 37 10.14 24.13 10.50
CA TYR A 37 10.73 22.97 9.85
C TYR A 37 10.75 23.09 8.33
N TRP A 38 9.64 23.53 7.73
CA TRP A 38 9.54 23.71 6.28
C TRP A 38 10.44 24.85 5.76
N ALA A 39 10.44 26.00 6.42
CA ALA A 39 11.27 27.14 6.02
C ALA A 39 12.76 26.83 6.15
N ASN A 40 13.17 26.15 7.23
CA ASN A 40 14.55 25.71 7.40
C ASN A 40 14.96 24.71 6.33
N PHE A 41 14.14 23.68 6.09
CA PHE A 41 14.41 22.69 5.07
C PHE A 41 14.53 23.33 3.68
N ALA A 42 13.65 24.27 3.33
CA ALA A 42 13.73 25.00 2.06
C ALA A 42 15.03 25.83 1.93
N ARG A 43 15.52 26.39 3.04
CA ARG A 43 16.73 27.23 3.05
C ARG A 43 18.04 26.44 3.07
N THR A 44 18.11 25.35 3.83
CA THR A 44 19.38 24.66 4.14
C THR A 44 19.37 23.16 3.83
N GLY A 45 18.22 22.57 3.51
CA GLY A 45 18.04 21.12 3.42
C GLY A 45 17.95 20.41 4.79
N ASP A 46 18.00 21.15 5.91
CA ASP A 46 17.90 20.60 7.28
C ASP A 46 16.80 21.33 8.06
N PRO A 47 15.74 20.64 8.55
CA PRO A 47 14.66 21.28 9.29
C PRO A 47 15.06 21.77 10.71
N ASN A 48 16.18 21.30 11.28
CA ASN A 48 16.43 21.29 12.72
C ASN A 48 16.85 22.63 13.38
N LEU A 49 16.95 23.72 12.62
CA LEU A 49 17.38 24.99 13.18
C LEU A 49 16.31 25.61 14.10
N ASN A 50 16.71 26.03 15.29
CA ASN A 50 15.89 26.80 16.21
C ASN A 50 15.82 28.28 15.80
N ALA A 51 14.94 29.04 16.47
CA ALA A 51 14.75 30.46 16.17
C ALA A 51 15.99 31.31 16.48
N ASP A 52 16.82 30.87 17.43
CA ASP A 52 18.12 31.46 17.80
C ASP A 52 19.28 30.95 16.91
N GLY A 53 18.98 30.13 15.90
CA GLY A 53 19.98 29.50 15.03
C GLY A 53 20.70 28.30 15.64
N THR A 54 20.34 27.87 16.86
CA THR A 54 20.92 26.68 17.49
C THR A 54 20.22 25.41 17.04
N THR A 55 20.78 24.25 17.39
CA THR A 55 20.12 22.94 17.19
C THR A 55 20.01 22.23 18.53
N ASP A 56 18.80 21.84 18.96
CA ASP A 56 18.63 21.00 20.14
C ASP A 56 18.78 19.53 19.76
N ALA A 57 19.81 18.88 20.29
CA ALA A 57 20.07 17.46 20.06
C ALA A 57 18.91 16.56 20.54
N ARG A 58 18.13 16.98 21.53
CA ARG A 58 17.00 16.20 22.08
C ARG A 58 15.73 16.29 21.24
N GLN A 59 15.58 17.32 20.40
CA GLN A 59 14.41 17.55 19.55
C GLN A 59 14.79 17.51 18.07
N LYS A 60 15.75 16.64 17.72
CA LYS A 60 16.22 16.51 16.34
C LYS A 60 15.26 15.63 15.53
N TRP A 61 14.83 16.14 14.38
CA TRP A 61 14.26 15.37 13.27
C TRP A 61 15.42 14.76 12.47
N PRO A 62 15.68 13.43 12.60
CA PRO A 62 16.78 12.78 11.89
C PRO A 62 16.42 12.57 10.41
N ALA A 63 17.44 12.59 9.57
CA ALA A 63 17.29 12.18 8.18
C ALA A 63 16.81 10.71 8.11
N PHE A 64 15.89 10.44 7.19
CA PHE A 64 15.44 9.09 6.92
C PHE A 64 16.57 8.30 6.25
N THR A 65 16.81 7.07 6.74
CA THR A 65 17.72 6.11 6.11
C THR A 65 17.00 4.80 5.83
N PRO A 66 17.33 4.05 4.76
CA PRO A 66 16.69 2.77 4.47
C PRO A 66 16.84 1.72 5.58
N THR A 67 17.93 1.82 6.36
CA THR A 67 18.23 0.91 7.47
C THR A 67 17.45 1.24 8.73
N GLU A 68 17.39 2.52 9.14
CA GLU A 68 16.76 2.90 10.41
C GLU A 68 15.29 3.30 10.28
N GLN A 69 14.90 3.78 9.09
CA GLN A 69 13.53 4.14 8.71
C GLN A 69 12.83 5.05 9.73
N ARG A 70 13.59 6.00 10.30
CA ARG A 70 13.11 6.90 11.33
C ARG A 70 12.22 7.99 10.74
N PHE A 71 11.15 8.32 11.43
CA PHE A 71 10.26 9.43 11.12
C PHE A 71 9.75 10.06 12.41
N VAL A 72 9.13 11.24 12.29
CA VAL A 72 8.58 11.97 13.43
C VAL A 72 7.06 12.12 13.32
N GLY A 73 6.38 12.13 14.46
CA GLY A 73 4.99 12.58 14.55
C GLY A 73 4.92 14.10 14.58
N LEU A 74 3.97 14.68 13.84
CA LEU A 74 3.66 16.11 13.88
C LEU A 74 2.28 16.29 14.49
N ASP A 75 2.26 16.52 15.80
CA ASP A 75 1.07 16.71 16.62
C ASP A 75 1.32 17.79 17.67
N THR A 76 0.41 18.00 18.61
CA THR A 76 0.58 19.01 19.67
C THR A 76 1.53 18.56 20.80
N GLU A 77 2.00 17.31 20.76
CA GLU A 77 2.90 16.76 21.76
C GLU A 77 4.38 17.07 21.45
N PRO A 78 5.30 16.86 22.40
CA PRO A 78 6.73 16.92 22.13
C PRO A 78 7.14 15.96 21.01
N LEU A 79 8.19 16.30 20.26
CA LEU A 79 8.65 15.51 19.12
C LEU A 79 8.91 14.04 19.52
N LYS A 80 8.16 13.12 18.90
CA LYS A 80 8.33 11.68 19.09
C LYS A 80 8.97 11.04 17.86
N LEU A 81 9.98 10.21 18.11
CA LEU A 81 10.65 9.41 17.09
C LEU A 81 10.00 8.06 16.94
N HIS A 82 9.67 7.72 15.71
CA HIS A 82 9.09 6.44 15.33
C HIS A 82 9.94 5.78 14.26
N ARG A 83 9.67 4.50 13.97
CA ARG A 83 10.36 3.71 12.94
C ARG A 83 9.37 2.91 12.12
N GLY A 84 9.63 2.79 10.83
CA GLY A 84 8.90 1.86 9.96
C GLY A 84 7.42 2.21 9.79
N LEU A 85 7.13 3.40 9.26
CA LEU A 85 5.77 3.89 9.07
C LEU A 85 4.94 2.90 8.23
N ARG A 86 3.93 2.28 8.86
CA ARG A 86 2.98 1.35 8.23
C ARG A 86 3.66 0.23 7.42
N ASN A 87 4.82 -0.25 7.87
CA ASN A 87 5.61 -1.24 7.14
C ASN A 87 4.84 -2.51 6.74
N GLN A 88 3.99 -3.04 7.62
CA GLN A 88 3.19 -4.24 7.30
C GLN A 88 2.17 -4.00 6.17
N PRO A 89 1.26 -3.01 6.26
CA PRO A 89 0.39 -2.65 5.14
C PRO A 89 1.17 -2.31 3.86
N CYS A 90 2.27 -1.55 3.95
CA CYS A 90 3.06 -1.21 2.77
C CYS A 90 3.71 -2.45 2.14
N ALA A 91 4.15 -3.44 2.93
CA ALA A 91 4.66 -4.70 2.40
C ALA A 91 3.56 -5.52 1.69
N LEU A 92 2.34 -5.52 2.23
CA LEU A 92 1.18 -6.12 1.56
C LEU A 92 0.97 -5.48 0.18
N TRP A 93 0.83 -4.16 0.12
CA TRP A 93 0.51 -3.45 -1.13
C TRP A 93 1.66 -3.44 -2.14
N ASN A 94 2.91 -3.27 -1.69
CA ASN A 94 4.05 -3.07 -2.59
C ASN A 94 4.76 -4.37 -2.97
N ARG A 95 4.62 -5.45 -2.20
CA ARG A 95 5.33 -6.72 -2.44
C ARG A 95 4.41 -7.90 -2.64
N PHE A 96 3.45 -8.10 -1.74
CA PHE A 96 2.60 -9.28 -1.79
C PHE A 96 1.54 -9.19 -2.89
N LEU A 97 0.75 -8.11 -2.90
CA LEU A 97 -0.37 -7.97 -3.82
C LEU A 97 0.06 -8.00 -5.30
N PRO A 98 1.15 -7.33 -5.73
CA PRO A 98 1.59 -7.41 -7.12
C PRO A 98 1.98 -8.85 -7.52
N ARG A 99 2.65 -9.60 -6.63
CA ARG A 99 2.99 -11.01 -6.88
C ARG A 99 1.76 -11.90 -6.94
N LEU A 100 0.79 -11.66 -6.07
CA LEU A 100 -0.47 -12.38 -6.08
C LEU A 100 -1.18 -12.17 -7.42
N LEU A 101 -1.31 -10.92 -7.85
CA LEU A 101 -1.97 -10.58 -9.12
C LEU A 101 -1.25 -11.15 -10.34
N ASP A 102 0.08 -11.19 -10.33
CA ASP A 102 0.88 -11.82 -11.39
C ASP A 102 0.60 -13.33 -11.51
N ILE A 103 0.55 -14.04 -10.37
CA ILE A 103 0.24 -15.48 -10.33
C ILE A 103 -1.21 -15.74 -10.73
N THR A 104 -2.15 -14.95 -10.21
CA THR A 104 -3.59 -15.17 -10.45
C THR A 104 -4.08 -14.61 -11.78
N GLY A 105 -3.35 -13.67 -12.39
CA GLY A 105 -3.76 -13.04 -13.66
C GLY A 105 -3.91 -14.05 -14.80
N ASN A 106 -3.01 -15.03 -14.87
CA ASN A 106 -3.05 -16.09 -15.88
C ASN A 106 -4.02 -17.23 -15.52
N MET A 107 -4.53 -17.28 -14.29
CA MET A 107 -5.46 -18.34 -13.87
C MET A 107 -6.79 -18.26 -14.61
N ASP A 108 -7.29 -17.07 -14.99
CA ASP A 108 -8.55 -16.95 -15.75
C ASP A 108 -8.41 -17.57 -17.16
N GLU A 109 -7.29 -17.31 -17.85
CA GLU A 109 -7.02 -17.95 -19.15
C GLU A 109 -6.80 -19.46 -19.02
N THR A 110 -6.04 -19.89 -18.00
CA THR A 110 -5.79 -21.31 -17.72
C THR A 110 -7.08 -22.04 -17.35
N GLU A 111 -7.95 -21.42 -16.55
CA GLU A 111 -9.25 -21.98 -16.15
C GLU A 111 -10.21 -22.06 -17.34
N ARG A 112 -10.24 -21.05 -18.21
CA ARG A 112 -11.01 -21.11 -19.47
C ARG A 112 -10.51 -22.22 -20.38
N GLN A 113 -9.19 -22.35 -20.53
CA GLN A 113 -8.59 -23.41 -21.34
C GLN A 113 -8.92 -24.79 -20.76
N TRP A 114 -8.75 -24.98 -19.46
CA TRP A 114 -9.09 -26.24 -18.79
C TRP A 114 -10.58 -26.59 -18.96
N LYS A 115 -11.50 -25.63 -18.78
CA LYS A 115 -12.94 -25.85 -19.01
C LYS A 115 -13.21 -26.28 -20.44
N ALA A 116 -12.61 -25.63 -21.43
CA ALA A 116 -12.77 -25.98 -22.85
C ALA A 116 -12.23 -27.38 -23.16
N GLU A 117 -11.04 -27.73 -22.65
CA GLU A 117 -10.45 -29.05 -22.81
C GLU A 117 -11.26 -30.15 -22.13
N PHE A 118 -11.78 -29.90 -20.94
CA PHE A 118 -12.65 -30.82 -20.21
C PHE A 118 -13.98 -31.06 -20.95
N HIS A 119 -14.60 -30.01 -21.50
CA HIS A 119 -15.79 -30.15 -22.34
C HIS A 119 -15.51 -30.98 -23.60
N ARG A 120 -14.39 -30.73 -24.27
CA ARG A 120 -13.97 -31.53 -25.44
C ARG A 120 -13.74 -32.98 -25.07
N TRP A 121 -13.01 -33.24 -23.99
CA TRP A 121 -12.74 -34.60 -23.50
C TRP A 121 -14.03 -35.34 -23.12
N SER A 122 -14.94 -34.69 -22.39
CA SER A 122 -16.20 -35.33 -21.98
C SER A 122 -17.10 -35.66 -23.17
N SER A 123 -17.19 -34.75 -24.16
CA SER A 123 -17.88 -35.02 -25.43
C SER A 123 -17.25 -36.21 -26.19
N TYR A 124 -15.92 -36.22 -26.31
CA TYR A 124 -15.20 -37.34 -26.91
C TYR A 124 -15.45 -38.65 -26.17
N MET A 125 -15.44 -38.65 -24.84
CA MET A 125 -15.69 -39.85 -24.03
C MET A 125 -17.11 -40.38 -24.19
N MET A 126 -18.13 -39.52 -24.34
CA MET A 126 -19.49 -39.95 -24.67
C MET A 126 -19.57 -40.60 -26.04
N HIS A 127 -18.93 -39.98 -27.05
CA HIS A 127 -18.85 -40.57 -28.39
C HIS A 127 -18.11 -41.91 -28.37
N TRP A 128 -16.95 -41.97 -27.72
CA TRP A 128 -16.17 -43.19 -27.57
C TRP A 128 -16.97 -44.29 -26.89
N LYS A 129 -17.71 -43.96 -25.82
CA LYS A 129 -18.58 -44.93 -25.13
C LYS A 129 -19.63 -45.49 -26.08
N SER A 130 -20.28 -44.64 -26.87
CA SER A 130 -21.26 -45.09 -27.87
C SER A 130 -20.63 -45.99 -28.94
N GLN A 131 -19.45 -45.64 -29.46
CA GLN A 131 -18.72 -46.47 -30.42
C GLN A 131 -18.28 -47.80 -29.82
N PHE A 132 -17.81 -47.81 -28.57
CA PHE A 132 -17.42 -49.02 -27.86
C PHE A 132 -18.61 -49.93 -27.57
N ASP A 133 -19.74 -49.35 -27.14
CA ASP A 133 -20.99 -50.09 -26.91
C ASP A 133 -21.51 -50.70 -28.23
N HIS A 134 -21.32 -50.02 -29.37
CA HIS A 134 -21.64 -50.55 -30.69
C HIS A 134 -20.70 -51.70 -31.08
N TYR A 135 -19.38 -51.48 -30.99
CA TYR A 135 -18.36 -52.49 -31.31
C TYR A 135 -18.50 -53.76 -30.46
N SER A 136 -18.73 -53.62 -29.15
CA SER A 136 -18.85 -54.76 -28.24
C SER A 136 -20.12 -55.60 -28.45
N LYS A 137 -21.18 -55.00 -29.01
CA LYS A 137 -22.44 -55.68 -29.36
C LYS A 137 -22.44 -56.26 -30.77
N GLN A 138 -21.49 -55.87 -31.60
CA GLN A 138 -21.34 -56.41 -32.93
C GLN A 138 -20.73 -57.83 -32.77
N GLU A 139 -21.54 -58.86 -32.99
CA GLU A 139 -21.08 -60.24 -32.97
C GLU A 139 -19.89 -60.38 -33.93
N ARG A 140 -18.74 -60.82 -33.39
CA ARG A 140 -17.59 -61.21 -34.18
C ARG A 140 -18.08 -62.21 -35.23
N CYS A 141 -17.86 -61.89 -36.51
CA CYS A 141 -18.09 -62.76 -37.65
C CYS A 141 -17.70 -64.21 -37.33
N ASN A 142 -18.70 -65.05 -37.12
CA ASN A 142 -18.59 -66.48 -37.32
C ASN A 142 -18.76 -66.72 -38.82
N ASP A 143 -17.67 -66.61 -39.57
CA ASP A 143 -17.56 -67.26 -40.88
C ASP A 143 -16.25 -68.05 -40.88
N LEU A 144 -16.36 -69.31 -40.42
CA LEU A 144 -15.52 -70.45 -40.79
C LEU A 144 -16.44 -71.53 -41.33
#